data_AF-A0A7E6ENU0-F1
#
_entry.id   AF-A0A7E6ENU0-F1
#
_cell.length_a   1.000
_cell.length_b   1.000
_cell.length_c   1.000
_cell.angle_alpha   90.00
_cell.angle_beta   90.00
_cell.angle_gamma   90.00
#
_symmetry.space_group_name_H-M   'P 1'
#
loop_
_entity.id
_entity.type
_entity.pdbx_description
1 polymer ?
#
loop_
_entity_poly.entity_id
_entity_poly.type
_entity_poly.pdbx_seq_one_letter_code
_entity_poly.pdbx_strand_id
1 'polypeptide(L)'
;MPTKCIVKGCRSLQKKGGPISFYRLPWKNIHLRNEWMRRAGYDPNNYEEVKHISRDHRVCSRHFWNNRKESPYDLPTIYLGNDPEKLKNRSVVKDRMEVYFVILYFDCEK
;
A
#
# COMPACT_ATOMS: atom_id res chain seq x y z
N MET A 1 -6.80 0.19 22.45
CA MET A 1 -5.84 -0.88 22.08
C MET A 1 -4.86 -0.35 21.03
N PRO A 2 -3.60 -0.80 21.00
CA PRO A 2 -2.66 -0.40 19.96
C PRO A 2 -3.13 -0.92 18.59
N THR A 3 -3.25 -0.02 17.62
CA THR A 3 -3.68 -0.38 16.27
C THR A 3 -2.53 -1.05 15.53
N LYS A 4 -2.74 -2.28 15.02
CA LYS A 4 -1.77 -2.95 14.16
C LYS A 4 -1.89 -2.43 12.72
N CYS A 5 -0.78 -2.44 11.98
CA CYS A 5 -0.83 -2.24 10.54
C CYS A 5 -1.66 -3.36 9.88
N ILE A 6 -2.57 -2.99 8.98
CA ILE A 6 -3.43 -3.94 8.26
C ILE A 6 -2.64 -4.83 7.29
N VAL A 7 -1.51 -4.36 6.78
CA VAL A 7 -0.73 -5.07 5.74
C VAL A 7 -0.34 -6.47 6.20
N LYS A 8 -0.68 -7.49 5.39
CA LYS A 8 -0.33 -8.89 5.67
C LYS A 8 1.19 -9.02 5.84
N GLY A 9 1.62 -9.61 6.95
CA GLY A 9 3.04 -9.75 7.30
C GLY A 9 3.68 -8.56 8.03
N CYS A 10 3.01 -7.40 8.10
CA CYS A 10 3.55 -6.26 8.83
C CYS A 10 3.40 -6.43 10.36
N ARG A 11 4.51 -6.23 11.08
CA ARG A 11 4.57 -6.29 12.56
C ARG A 11 4.57 -4.90 13.21
N SER A 12 4.32 -3.83 12.45
CA SER A 12 4.24 -2.48 13.00
C SER A 12 3.00 -2.31 13.88
N LEU A 13 3.22 -1.79 15.08
CA LEU A 13 2.20 -1.51 16.08
C LEU A 13 2.19 -0.02 16.42
N GLN A 14 1.00 0.55 16.52
CA GLN A 14 0.84 1.95 16.90
C GLN A 14 1.15 2.13 18.39
N LYS A 15 2.29 2.77 18.68
CA LYS A 15 2.69 3.19 20.02
C LYS A 15 2.46 4.70 20.16
N LYS A 16 1.95 5.14 21.31
CA LYS A 16 1.80 6.58 21.64
C LYS A 16 3.19 7.22 21.66
N GLY A 17 3.41 8.26 20.86
CA GLY A 17 4.73 8.91 20.72
C GLY A 17 5.77 8.10 19.91
N GLY A 18 5.36 7.04 19.21
CA GLY A 18 6.27 6.26 18.38
C GLY A 18 6.71 7.00 17.11
N PRO A 19 7.87 6.64 16.53
CA PRO A 19 8.39 7.28 15.31
C PRO A 19 7.62 6.90 14.03
N ILE A 20 6.70 5.92 14.13
CA ILE A 20 5.95 5.39 12.99
C ILE A 20 4.57 6.04 12.97
N SER A 21 4.25 6.73 11.87
CA SER A 21 2.91 7.27 11.64
C SER A 21 1.97 6.20 11.12
N PHE A 22 0.68 6.32 11.43
CA PHE A 22 -0.36 5.38 11.01
C PHE A 22 -1.45 6.12 10.26
N TYR A 23 -1.63 5.80 8.98
CA TYR A 23 -2.56 6.47 8.08
C TYR A 23 -3.87 5.69 7.95
N ARG A 24 -4.98 6.41 7.88
CA ARG A 24 -6.31 5.83 7.64
C ARG A 24 -6.45 5.41 6.18
N LEU A 25 -7.19 4.33 5.95
CA LEU A 25 -7.62 3.94 4.61
C LEU A 25 -8.46 5.07 3.98
N PRO A 26 -8.34 5.31 2.67
CA PRO A 26 -9.05 6.38 1.98
C PRO A 26 -10.51 6.00 1.68
N TRP A 27 -11.35 5.94 2.72
CA TRP A 27 -12.76 5.51 2.62
C TRP A 27 -13.63 6.35 1.68
N LYS A 28 -13.26 7.60 1.41
CA LYS A 28 -13.98 8.49 0.49
C LYS A 28 -13.71 8.16 -0.98
N ASN A 29 -12.57 7.53 -1.30
CA ASN A 29 -12.19 7.19 -2.66
C ASN A 29 -12.10 5.67 -2.80
N ILE A 30 -13.14 5.07 -3.39
CA ILE A 30 -13.27 3.61 -3.51
C ILE A 30 -12.13 2.99 -4.33
N HIS A 31 -11.72 3.64 -5.43
CA HIS A 31 -10.63 3.15 -6.28
C HIS A 31 -9.31 3.12 -5.53
N LEU A 32 -8.97 4.22 -4.84
CA LEU A 32 -7.75 4.32 -4.05
C LEU A 32 -7.76 3.33 -2.87
N ARG A 33 -8.91 3.15 -2.22
CA ARG A 33 -9.07 2.19 -1.12
C ARG A 33 -8.83 0.77 -1.59
N ASN A 34 -9.43 0.38 -2.71
CA ASN A 34 -9.28 -0.95 -3.27
C ASN A 34 -7.82 -1.21 -3.68
N GLU A 35 -7.13 -0.21 -4.23
CA GLU A 35 -5.70 -0.32 -4.55
C GLU A 35 -4.84 -0.47 -3.28
N TRP A 36 -5.12 0.30 -2.22
CA TRP A 36 -4.46 0.12 -0.92
C TRP A 36 -4.68 -1.29 -0.35
N MET A 37 -5.90 -1.84 -0.47
CA MET A 37 -6.23 -3.19 -0.01
C MET A 37 -5.44 -4.26 -0.79
N ARG A 38 -5.41 -4.17 -2.12
CA ARG A 38 -4.62 -5.06 -2.98
C ARG A 38 -3.15 -5.08 -2.57
N ARG A 39 -2.54 -3.90 -2.39
CA ARG A 39 -1.14 -3.78 -1.98
C ARG A 39 -0.88 -4.20 -0.53
N ALA A 40 -1.89 -4.14 0.32
CA ALA A 40 -1.83 -4.68 1.68
C ALA A 40 -1.97 -6.23 1.70
N GLY A 41 -2.21 -6.86 0.56
CA GLY A 41 -2.37 -8.30 0.40
C GLY A 41 -3.81 -8.81 0.53
N TYR A 42 -4.80 -7.93 0.41
CA TYR A 42 -6.22 -8.29 0.47
C TYR A 42 -6.87 -8.21 -0.90
N ASP A 43 -7.79 -9.12 -1.19
CA ASP A 43 -8.65 -9.01 -2.37
C ASP A 43 -9.90 -8.16 -2.05
N PRO A 44 -10.04 -6.95 -2.61
CA PRO A 44 -11.21 -6.10 -2.36
C PRO A 44 -12.53 -6.70 -2.87
N ASN A 45 -12.49 -7.71 -3.76
CA ASN A 45 -13.67 -8.39 -4.27
C ASN A 45 -14.08 -9.60 -3.40
N ASN A 46 -13.22 -10.03 -2.48
CA ASN A 46 -13.50 -11.16 -1.61
C ASN A 46 -14.18 -10.67 -0.31
N TYR A 47 -15.48 -10.94 -0.17
CA TYR A 47 -16.26 -10.53 1.00
C TYR A 47 -15.68 -11.03 2.33
N GLU A 48 -15.18 -12.27 2.37
CA GLU A 48 -14.65 -12.88 3.59
C GLU A 48 -13.38 -12.16 4.10
N GLU A 49 -12.57 -11.64 3.17
CA GLU A 49 -11.37 -10.88 3.54
C GLU A 49 -11.69 -9.44 3.96
N VAL A 50 -12.65 -8.80 3.28
CA VAL A 50 -12.92 -7.37 3.45
C VAL A 50 -13.90 -7.10 4.60
N LYS A 51 -14.76 -8.06 4.97
CA LYS A 51 -15.77 -7.87 6.05
C LYS A 51 -15.16 -7.48 7.40
N HIS A 52 -13.91 -7.88 7.65
CA HIS A 52 -13.19 -7.55 8.88
C HIS A 52 -12.46 -6.19 8.82
N ILE A 53 -12.35 -5.58 7.64
CA ILE A 53 -11.64 -4.31 7.43
C ILE A 53 -12.57 -3.15 7.78
N SER A 54 -12.42 -2.64 9.00
CA SER A 54 -13.16 -1.48 9.49
C SER A 54 -12.43 -0.14 9.29
N ARG A 55 -13.12 0.97 9.56
CA ARG A 55 -12.56 2.33 9.55
C ARG A 55 -11.43 2.56 10.54
N ASP A 56 -11.20 1.65 11.47
CA ASP A 56 -10.13 1.75 12.47
C ASP A 56 -8.82 1.18 12.00
N HIS A 57 -8.82 0.37 10.94
CA HIS A 57 -7.61 -0.16 10.35
C HIS A 57 -6.73 0.94 9.77
N ARG A 58 -5.41 0.75 9.91
CA ARG A 58 -4.39 1.72 9.52
C ARG A 58 -3.28 1.05 8.75
N VAL A 59 -2.64 1.80 7.88
CA VAL A 59 -1.38 1.43 7.22
C VAL A 59 -0.26 2.23 7.87
N CYS A 60 0.85 1.58 8.24
CA CYS A 60 1.98 2.27 8.84
C CYS A 60 2.80 3.02 7.78
N SER A 61 3.50 4.06 8.20
CA SER A 61 4.19 4.98 7.29
C SER A 61 5.37 4.35 6.55
N ARG A 62 5.92 3.24 7.07
CA ARG A 62 6.98 2.43 6.44
C ARG A 62 6.63 1.90 5.05
N HIS A 63 5.34 1.85 4.78
CA HIS A 63 4.80 1.37 3.52
C HIS A 63 4.64 2.46 2.48
N PHE A 64 5.05 3.69 2.78
CA PHE A 64 5.07 4.78 1.82
C PHE A 64 6.52 5.14 1.50
N TRP A 65 6.72 5.80 0.37
CA TRP A 65 8.01 6.35 0.02
C TRP A 65 8.54 7.25 1.15
N ASN A 66 9.84 7.15 1.45
CA ASN A 66 10.47 7.94 2.52
C ASN A 66 9.82 7.80 3.92
N ASN A 67 9.16 6.67 4.19
CA ASN A 67 8.44 6.40 5.44
C ASN A 67 7.36 7.43 5.80
N ARG A 68 6.81 8.14 4.81
CA ARG A 68 5.79 9.18 5.01
C ARG A 68 4.82 9.21 3.84
N LYS A 69 3.55 9.52 4.12
CA LYS A 69 2.54 9.76 3.07
C LYS A 69 2.69 11.20 2.60
N GLU A 70 3.06 11.41 1.33
CA GLU A 70 3.27 12.76 0.79
C GLU A 70 1.99 13.36 0.19
N SER A 71 1.15 12.53 -0.42
CA SER A 71 -0.07 12.94 -1.09
C SER A 71 -1.31 12.23 -0.53
N PRO A 72 -2.50 12.83 -0.54
CA PRO A 72 -3.73 12.12 -0.22
C PRO A 72 -3.98 10.90 -1.12
N TYR A 73 -3.50 10.95 -2.37
CA TYR A 73 -3.61 9.91 -3.39
C TYR A 73 -2.42 8.95 -3.42
N ASP A 74 -1.48 9.12 -2.49
CA ASP A 74 -0.28 8.31 -2.44
C ASP A 74 -0.61 6.85 -2.17
N LEU A 75 0.14 5.95 -2.80
CA LEU A 75 -0.09 4.52 -2.72
C LEU A 75 0.97 3.87 -1.83
N PRO A 76 0.60 2.90 -0.97
CA PRO A 76 1.57 2.10 -0.27
C PRO A 76 2.47 1.41 -1.31
N THR A 77 3.80 1.53 -1.18
CA THR A 77 4.80 0.95 -2.08
C THR A 77 5.09 -0.53 -1.77
N ILE A 78 4.28 -1.17 -0.93
CA ILE A 78 4.58 -2.47 -0.32
C ILE A 78 4.72 -3.55 -1.37
N TYR A 79 5.95 -4.06 -1.45
CA TYR A 79 6.34 -5.27 -2.16
C TYR A 79 5.87 -6.48 -1.36
N LEU A 80 4.87 -7.20 -1.86
CA LEU A 80 4.60 -8.58 -1.44
C LEU A 80 5.67 -9.46 -2.13
N GLY A 81 6.79 -9.70 -1.46
CA GLY A 81 7.80 -10.64 -1.97
C GLY A 81 9.11 -10.58 -1.20
N ASN A 82 9.38 -11.62 -0.43
CA ASN A 82 10.66 -11.89 0.20
C ASN A 82 11.73 -12.27 -0.85
N ASP A 83 12.15 -11.35 -1.72
CA ASP A 83 13.29 -11.57 -2.62
C ASP A 83 14.38 -10.51 -2.39
N PRO A 84 15.36 -10.78 -1.51
CA PRO A 84 16.49 -9.87 -1.31
C PRO A 84 17.36 -9.66 -2.57
N GLU A 85 17.23 -10.50 -3.60
CA GLU A 85 18.00 -10.36 -4.86
C GLU A 85 17.57 -9.18 -5.74
N LYS A 86 16.32 -8.70 -5.64
CA LYS A 86 15.85 -7.54 -6.44
C LYS A 86 16.25 -6.18 -5.85
N LEU A 87 16.83 -6.16 -4.64
CA LEU A 87 17.29 -4.92 -3.99
C LEU A 87 18.66 -4.43 -4.50
N LYS A 88 19.46 -5.27 -5.18
CA LYS A 88 20.78 -4.85 -5.69
C LYS A 88 20.74 -4.00 -6.96
N ASN A 89 19.63 -3.96 -7.70
CA ASN A 89 19.57 -3.32 -9.03
C ASN A 89 18.80 -1.99 -9.07
N ARG A 90 18.54 -1.33 -7.92
CA ARG A 90 17.72 -0.09 -7.91
C ARG A 90 18.35 1.14 -7.29
N SER A 91 19.67 1.17 -7.20
CA SER A 91 20.45 2.40 -6.99
C SER A 91 20.41 3.37 -8.19
N VAL A 92 19.76 2.99 -9.30
CA VAL A 92 19.74 3.75 -10.56
C VAL A 92 18.31 3.94 -11.06
N VAL A 93 17.47 4.64 -10.30
CA VAL A 93 16.40 5.46 -10.90
C VAL A 93 16.29 6.75 -10.08
N LYS A 94 17.36 7.55 -10.13
CA LYS A 94 17.18 8.98 -10.24
C LYS A 94 16.85 9.19 -11.71
N ASP A 95 15.59 9.43 -12.04
CA ASP A 95 15.26 10.58 -12.88
C ASP A 95 13.76 10.81 -12.95
N ARG A 96 13.46 12.08 -13.18
CA ARG A 96 12.14 12.66 -13.35
C ARG A 96 11.42 12.05 -14.56
N MET A 97 10.09 12.26 -14.58
CA MET A 97 9.20 12.13 -15.73
C MET A 97 8.73 10.71 -16.06
N GLU A 98 7.51 10.64 -16.60
CA GLU A 98 6.80 9.45 -17.12
C GLU A 98 5.96 8.64 -16.11
N VAL A 99 4.90 9.28 -15.58
CA VAL A 99 3.68 8.57 -15.17
C VAL A 99 2.50 9.08 -16.01
N TYR A 100 2.65 8.93 -17.32
CA TYR A 100 1.57 8.90 -18.30
C TYR A 100 1.96 7.78 -19.28
N PHE A 101 1.01 6.98 -19.76
CA PHE A 101 1.18 5.64 -20.38
C PHE A 101 1.41 4.56 -19.31
N VAL A 102 0.46 3.68 -18.97
CA VAL A 102 -0.29 2.79 -19.87
C VAL A 102 -1.73 2.65 -19.36
N ILE A 103 -2.62 3.43 -19.95
CA ILE A 103 -3.98 2.98 -20.28
C ILE A 103 -3.87 2.48 -21.72
N LEU A 104 -4.57 1.39 -22.05
CA LEU A 104 -4.70 0.72 -23.36
C LEU A 104 -3.70 -0.41 -23.61
N TYR A 105 -4.19 -1.64 -23.46
CA TYR A 105 -3.99 -2.89 -24.23
C TYR A 105 -4.75 -3.94 -23.37
N PHE A 106 -6.02 -4.28 -23.59
CA PHE A 106 -6.62 -4.92 -24.78
C PHE A 106 -5.82 -6.16 -25.23
N ASP A 107 -5.93 -7.24 -24.46
CA ASP A 107 -5.88 -8.63 -24.96
C ASP A 107 -7.37 -9.05 -25.07
N CYS A 108 -8.00 -9.39 -26.19
CA CYS A 108 -7.59 -9.89 -27.50
C CYS A 108 -6.65 -11.11 -27.45
N GLU A 109 -7.16 -12.22 -26.94
CA GLU A 109 -6.86 -13.54 -27.52
C GLU A 109 -7.92 -14.59 -27.10
N LYS A 110 -8.89 -14.83 -27.98
CA LYS A 110 -9.25 -16.16 -28.50
C LYS A 110 -10.18 -16.05 -29.69
#